data_AF-A0A0A3Y815-F1
#
_entry.id   AF-A0A0A3Y815-F1
#
_cell.length_a   1.000
_cell.length_b   1.000
_cell.length_c   1.000
_cell.angle_alpha   90.00
_cell.angle_beta   90.00
_cell.angle_gamma   90.00
#
_symmetry.space_group_name_H-M   'P 1'
#
loop_
_entity.id
_entity.type
_entity.pdbx_description
1 polymer ?
#
loop_
_entity_poly.entity_id
_entity_poly.type
_entity_poly.pdbx_seq_one_letter_code
_entity_poly.pdbx_strand_id
1 'polypeptide(L)'
;MDLVHRNGLRLLKLVNTLLDFSRRAATVVLLFAPKADGAHVDSLGFTIGISLAAVCAAAIAFAVLPNVETFVGFDLMIGLYLVPAGALMALTWPAATLAAMAGTFVQVLSPTNQMVYDPMQFYNAALATIAGCAVAALSFRLLPPLSPALRVRRMLASTLRDLRELSRGNRARLSLADWERRMYGRLEAMPEASEPLQRGLLIMALAVGAEMIVLRRIAPQLGIGQELDLALADLATGGSGISIVRLAGVDRRLATLTEAGARASLVGRARSAILAICDALDQHRSYFDGGAVR
;
A
#
# COMPACT_ATOMS: atom_id res chain seq x y z
N MET A 1 34.75 5.90 45.17
CA MET A 1 33.98 6.64 44.15
C MET A 1 34.16 6.08 42.73
N ASP A 2 35.36 5.67 42.32
CA ASP A 2 35.63 5.18 40.94
C ASP A 2 34.87 3.94 40.48
N LEU A 3 34.47 3.06 41.40
CA LEU A 3 33.70 1.85 41.06
C LEU A 3 32.25 2.18 40.70
N VAL A 4 31.65 3.16 41.39
CA VAL A 4 30.29 3.63 41.12
C VAL A 4 30.24 4.41 39.80
N HIS A 5 31.25 5.25 39.54
CA HIS A 5 31.35 5.99 38.28
C HIS A 5 31.55 5.05 37.06
N ARG A 6 32.44 4.06 37.17
CA ARG A 6 32.66 3.05 36.10
C ARG A 6 31.43 2.19 35.85
N ASN A 7 30.70 1.80 36.90
CA ASN A 7 29.47 1.04 36.76
C ASN A 7 28.36 1.89 36.12
N GLY A 8 28.22 3.16 36.51
CA GLY A 8 27.28 4.09 35.88
C GLY A 8 27.53 4.29 34.39
N LEU A 9 28.79 4.46 33.98
CA LEU A 9 29.19 4.56 32.58
C LEU A 9 28.88 3.28 31.77
N ARG A 10 29.11 2.10 32.35
CA ARG A 10 28.75 0.81 31.71
C ARG A 10 27.25 0.67 31.52
N LEU A 11 26.47 1.05 32.53
CA LEU A 11 25.01 1.00 32.49
C LEU A 11 24.46 1.94 31.41
N LEU A 12 25.01 3.16 31.31
CA LEU A 12 24.62 4.13 30.29
C LEU A 12 24.97 3.65 28.87
N LYS A 13 26.16 3.06 28.67
CA LYS A 13 26.53 2.44 27.38
C LYS A 13 25.55 1.32 27.00
N LEU A 14 25.23 0.44 27.94
CA LEU A 14 24.31 -0.69 27.70
C LEU A 14 22.90 -0.22 27.35
N VAL A 15 22.37 0.78 28.07
CA VAL A 15 21.06 1.37 27.79
C VAL A 15 21.02 1.99 26.40
N ASN A 16 22.05 2.74 26.00
CA ASN A 16 22.11 3.34 24.66
C ASN A 16 22.15 2.28 23.55
N THR A 17 22.94 1.21 23.73
CA THR A 17 22.98 0.10 22.78
C THR A 17 21.63 -0.60 22.64
N LEU A 18 20.90 -0.77 23.74
CA LEU A 18 19.56 -1.38 23.75
C LEU A 18 18.51 -0.46 23.09
N LEU A 19 18.61 0.85 23.30
CA LEU A 19 17.76 1.84 22.62
C LEU A 19 17.99 1.82 21.12
N ASP A 20 19.25 1.81 20.66
CA ASP A 20 19.57 1.74 19.23
C ASP A 20 19.05 0.47 18.58
N PHE A 21 19.21 -0.68 19.25
CA PHE A 21 18.62 -1.94 18.82
C PHE A 21 17.10 -1.83 18.61
N SER A 22 16.37 -1.36 19.64
CA SER A 22 14.90 -1.29 19.60
C SER A 22 14.39 -0.31 18.53
N ARG A 23 15.04 0.87 18.41
CA ARG A 23 14.73 1.88 17.40
C ARG A 23 14.86 1.33 15.99
N ARG A 24 15.94 0.60 15.70
CA ARG A 24 16.21 0.03 14.37
C ARG A 24 15.23 -1.08 14.02
N ALA A 25 14.89 -1.94 14.97
CA ALA A 25 13.84 -2.93 14.78
C ALA A 25 12.51 -2.26 14.40
N ALA A 26 12.10 -1.21 15.14
CA ALA A 26 10.86 -0.48 14.87
C ALA A 26 10.86 0.19 13.47
N THR A 27 11.96 0.85 13.08
CA THR A 27 12.07 1.50 11.76
C THR A 27 11.90 0.49 10.63
N VAL A 28 12.56 -0.66 10.69
CA VAL A 28 12.47 -1.68 9.63
C VAL A 28 11.05 -2.25 9.56
N VAL A 29 10.42 -2.53 10.71
CA VAL A 29 9.02 -2.99 10.72
C VAL A 29 8.09 -1.96 10.08
N LEU A 30 8.19 -0.69 10.46
CA LEU A 30 7.34 0.37 9.89
C LEU A 30 7.59 0.60 8.40
N LEU A 31 8.86 0.52 7.96
CA LEU A 31 9.24 0.77 6.58
C LEU A 31 8.76 -0.35 5.63
N PHE A 32 8.81 -1.61 6.07
CA PHE A 32 8.54 -2.75 5.20
C PHE A 32 7.18 -3.43 5.44
N ALA A 33 6.50 -3.19 6.57
CA ALA A 33 5.17 -3.75 6.81
C ALA A 33 4.15 -3.47 5.68
N PRO A 34 4.13 -2.27 5.05
CA PRO A 34 3.22 -2.01 3.93
C PRO A 34 3.49 -2.86 2.70
N LYS A 35 4.74 -3.30 2.48
CA LYS A 35 5.14 -4.10 1.31
C LYS A 35 4.65 -5.54 1.36
N ALA A 36 4.08 -5.97 2.49
CA ALA A 36 3.50 -7.28 2.69
C ALA A 36 4.34 -8.44 2.12
N ASP A 37 4.01 -8.91 0.92
CA ASP A 37 4.59 -10.12 0.31
C ASP A 37 6.11 -10.00 0.13
N GLY A 38 6.61 -8.79 -0.13
CA GLY A 38 8.05 -8.50 -0.23
C GLY A 38 8.72 -8.13 1.09
N ALA A 39 7.97 -7.94 2.19
CA ALA A 39 8.50 -7.34 3.42
C ALA A 39 9.67 -8.15 4.01
N HIS A 40 9.56 -9.48 4.04
CA HIS A 40 10.62 -10.34 4.57
C HIS A 40 11.89 -10.26 3.71
N VAL A 41 11.77 -10.46 2.40
CA VAL A 41 12.91 -10.45 1.46
C VAL A 41 13.60 -9.08 1.45
N ASP A 42 12.82 -8.00 1.39
CA ASP A 42 13.36 -6.64 1.40
C ASP A 42 14.03 -6.30 2.74
N SER A 43 13.44 -6.73 3.87
CA SER A 43 14.05 -6.51 5.20
C SER A 43 15.35 -7.29 5.40
N LEU A 44 15.48 -8.48 4.80
CA LEU A 44 16.73 -9.23 4.75
C LEU A 44 17.77 -8.50 3.89
N GLY A 45 17.39 -8.06 2.68
CA GLY A 45 18.24 -7.25 1.82
C GLY A 45 18.73 -5.98 2.52
N PHE A 46 17.82 -5.29 3.22
CA PHE A 46 18.14 -4.12 4.03
C PHE A 46 19.14 -4.44 5.16
N THR A 47 18.99 -5.58 5.84
CA THR A 47 19.92 -6.05 6.87
C THR A 47 21.31 -6.34 6.30
N ILE A 48 21.37 -6.97 5.12
CA ILE A 48 22.63 -7.19 4.37
C ILE A 48 23.27 -5.86 4.00
N GLY A 49 22.48 -4.89 3.53
CA GLY A 49 22.97 -3.57 3.14
C GLY A 49 23.57 -2.79 4.31
N ILE A 50 22.91 -2.82 5.48
CA ILE A 50 23.47 -2.24 6.71
C ILE A 50 24.77 -2.92 7.10
N SER A 51 24.83 -4.25 6.99
CA SER A 51 26.04 -5.01 7.33
C SER A 51 27.21 -4.61 6.43
N LEU A 52 26.97 -4.45 5.13
CA LEU A 52 27.99 -4.00 4.18
C LEU A 52 28.37 -2.53 4.41
N ALA A 53 27.41 -1.64 4.69
CA ALA A 53 27.71 -0.27 5.09
C ALA A 53 28.54 -0.20 6.37
N ALA A 54 28.28 -1.05 7.36
CA ALA A 54 29.06 -1.10 8.60
C ALA A 54 30.51 -1.54 8.35
N VAL A 55 30.75 -2.51 7.46
CA VAL A 55 32.11 -2.90 7.05
C VAL A 55 32.83 -1.76 6.36
N CYS A 56 32.19 -1.10 5.39
CA CYS A 56 32.79 0.05 4.70
C CYS A 56 33.04 1.23 5.64
N ALA A 57 32.09 1.51 6.54
CA ALA A 57 32.22 2.55 7.56
C ALA A 57 33.37 2.24 8.52
N ALA A 58 33.56 0.98 8.92
CA ALA A 58 34.70 0.58 9.76
C ALA A 58 36.03 0.82 9.02
N ALA A 59 36.13 0.44 7.75
CA ALA A 59 37.33 0.67 6.94
C ALA A 59 37.64 2.17 6.82
N ILE A 60 36.63 2.99 6.50
CA ILE A 60 36.80 4.44 6.38
C ILE A 60 37.13 5.06 7.75
N ALA A 61 36.44 4.68 8.82
CA ALA A 61 36.64 5.21 10.16
C ALA A 61 38.01 4.88 10.74
N PHE A 62 38.52 3.65 10.55
CA PHE A 62 39.72 3.21 11.26
C PHE A 62 40.98 3.14 10.40
N ALA A 63 40.86 3.01 9.08
CA ALA A 63 42.04 2.96 8.18
C ALA A 63 42.26 4.27 7.42
N VAL A 64 41.19 5.01 7.08
CA VAL A 64 41.29 6.17 6.19
C VAL A 64 41.27 7.47 6.97
N LEU A 65 40.19 7.75 7.70
CA LEU A 65 39.98 9.03 8.38
C LEU A 65 41.07 9.44 9.38
N PRO A 66 41.73 8.54 10.13
CA PRO A 66 42.84 8.93 11.00
C PRO A 66 44.03 9.54 10.25
N ASN A 67 44.13 9.29 8.93
CA ASN A 67 45.18 9.82 8.05
C ASN A 67 44.72 11.06 7.27
N VAL A 68 43.53 11.61 7.56
CA VAL A 68 42.93 12.73 6.83
C VAL A 68 42.64 13.87 7.80
N GLU A 69 43.41 14.94 7.69
CA GLU A 69 43.32 16.10 8.59
C GLU A 69 42.46 17.25 8.04
N THR A 70 42.09 17.18 6.75
CA THR A 70 41.36 18.26 6.07
C THR A 70 39.89 17.92 5.89
N PHE A 71 39.04 18.95 6.00
CA PHE A 71 37.61 18.84 5.72
C PHE A 71 37.35 18.37 4.28
N VAL A 72 38.10 18.89 3.31
CA VAL A 72 38.00 18.48 1.90
C VAL A 72 38.33 16.99 1.72
N GLY A 73 39.36 16.49 2.41
CA GLY A 73 39.71 15.07 2.38
C GLY A 73 38.59 14.19 2.97
N PHE A 74 37.98 14.64 4.07
CA PHE A 74 36.84 13.97 4.68
C PHE A 74 35.64 13.90 3.72
N ASP A 75 35.27 15.01 3.10
CA ASP A 75 34.18 15.09 2.13
C ASP A 75 34.43 14.19 0.92
N LEU A 76 35.67 14.14 0.41
CA LEU A 76 36.03 13.32 -0.72
C LEU A 76 35.93 11.83 -0.39
N MET A 77 36.36 11.40 0.79
CA MET A 77 36.26 10.00 1.22
C MET A 77 34.81 9.54 1.43
N ILE A 78 33.98 10.39 2.05
CA ILE A 78 32.54 10.08 2.21
C ILE A 78 31.83 10.12 0.85
N GLY A 79 32.14 11.11 0.02
CA GLY A 79 31.59 11.25 -1.33
C GLY A 79 31.95 10.05 -2.22
N LEU A 80 33.17 9.54 -2.13
CA LEU A 80 33.62 8.36 -2.87
C LEU A 80 32.82 7.09 -2.52
N TYR A 81 32.26 7.03 -1.31
CA TYR A 81 31.32 5.96 -0.93
C TYR A 81 29.88 6.30 -1.34
N LEU A 82 29.38 7.48 -0.97
CA LEU A 82 27.97 7.84 -1.11
C LEU A 82 27.55 8.05 -2.56
N VAL A 83 28.40 8.62 -3.41
CA VAL A 83 28.07 8.89 -4.82
C VAL A 83 27.86 7.58 -5.58
N PRO A 84 28.79 6.58 -5.55
CA PRO A 84 28.54 5.29 -6.18
C PRO A 84 27.39 4.53 -5.53
N ALA A 85 27.29 4.50 -4.20
CA ALA A 85 26.20 3.79 -3.50
C ALA A 85 24.82 4.37 -3.86
N GLY A 86 24.69 5.69 -3.89
CA GLY A 86 23.47 6.40 -4.29
C GLY A 86 23.15 6.24 -5.77
N ALA A 87 24.16 6.28 -6.65
CA ALA A 87 23.97 6.01 -8.08
C ALA A 87 23.47 4.57 -8.30
N LEU A 88 24.10 3.57 -7.67
CA LEU A 88 23.69 2.17 -7.80
C LEU A 88 22.27 1.92 -7.30
N MET A 89 21.84 2.61 -6.23
CA MET A 89 20.46 2.58 -5.73
C MET A 89 19.44 3.00 -6.80
N ALA A 90 19.79 3.93 -7.70
CA ALA A 90 18.90 4.40 -8.76
C ALA A 90 18.84 3.45 -9.98
N LEU A 91 19.80 2.53 -10.13
CA LEU A 91 20.00 1.76 -11.35
C LEU A 91 19.74 0.24 -11.22
N THR A 92 19.80 -0.36 -10.02
CA THR A 92 19.96 -1.83 -9.90
C THR A 92 19.12 -2.54 -8.84
N TRP A 93 18.89 -3.84 -9.07
CA TRP A 93 18.38 -4.82 -8.11
C TRP A 93 19.59 -5.45 -7.38
N PRO A 94 19.64 -5.59 -6.04
CA PRO A 94 18.55 -5.46 -5.06
C PRO A 94 18.45 -4.08 -4.38
N ALA A 95 17.34 -3.37 -4.65
CA ALA A 95 17.13 -1.98 -4.24
C ALA A 95 17.15 -1.77 -2.70
N ALA A 96 16.59 -2.69 -1.91
CA ALA A 96 16.57 -2.57 -0.46
C ALA A 96 17.97 -2.61 0.17
N THR A 97 18.85 -3.44 -0.36
CA THR A 97 20.26 -3.56 0.07
C THR A 97 21.03 -2.28 -0.22
N LEU A 98 20.93 -1.77 -1.46
CA LEU A 98 21.65 -0.56 -1.87
C LEU A 98 21.12 0.69 -1.17
N ALA A 99 19.79 0.76 -0.97
CA ALA A 99 19.18 1.83 -0.19
C ALA A 99 19.62 1.80 1.28
N ALA A 100 19.74 0.61 1.89
CA ALA A 100 20.33 0.48 3.22
C ALA A 100 21.80 0.94 3.24
N MET A 101 22.59 0.53 2.25
CA MET A 101 24.00 0.91 2.18
C MET A 101 24.17 2.43 2.15
N ALA A 102 23.50 3.10 1.21
CA ALA A 102 23.57 4.55 1.08
C ALA A 102 22.93 5.28 2.28
N GLY A 103 21.74 4.86 2.71
CA GLY A 103 20.94 5.56 3.71
C GLY A 103 21.43 5.40 5.15
N THR A 104 22.22 4.36 5.46
CA THR A 104 22.68 4.09 6.83
C THR A 104 24.16 4.36 7.06
N PHE A 105 24.96 4.47 6.00
CA PHE A 105 26.41 4.66 6.12
C PHE A 105 26.80 5.85 7.00
N VAL A 106 26.27 7.06 6.73
CA VAL A 106 26.59 8.25 7.53
C VAL A 106 26.16 8.08 8.99
N GLN A 107 25.06 7.38 9.23
CA GLN A 107 24.57 7.11 10.58
C GLN A 107 25.48 6.14 11.34
N VAL A 108 26.05 5.14 10.67
CA VAL A 108 27.00 4.20 11.27
C VAL A 108 28.37 4.83 11.46
N LEU A 109 28.82 5.64 10.49
CA LEU A 109 30.06 6.41 10.59
C LEU A 109 29.99 7.45 11.72
N SER A 110 28.81 8.03 11.94
CA SER A 110 28.51 9.00 13.00
C SER A 110 29.59 10.11 13.11
N PRO A 111 29.87 10.84 12.02
CA PRO A 111 30.94 11.82 12.02
C PRO A 111 30.68 12.92 13.05
N THR A 112 31.74 13.31 13.76
CA THR A 112 31.72 14.38 14.77
C THR A 112 32.82 15.38 14.46
N ASN A 113 32.65 16.64 14.88
CA ASN A 113 33.64 17.70 14.61
C ASN A 113 35.05 17.32 15.09
N GLN A 114 35.14 16.64 16.23
CA GLN A 114 36.34 15.94 16.68
C GLN A 114 36.03 14.46 16.74
N MET A 115 36.50 13.72 15.73
CA MET A 115 36.30 12.27 15.64
C MET A 115 36.99 11.56 16.80
N VAL A 116 36.20 10.88 17.62
CA VAL A 116 36.70 9.94 18.63
C VAL A 116 36.62 8.52 18.05
N TYR A 117 37.78 7.92 17.80
CA TYR A 117 37.88 6.56 17.28
C TYR A 117 37.85 5.55 18.43
N ASP A 118 36.65 5.12 18.84
CA ASP A 118 36.44 4.03 19.81
C ASP A 118 35.91 2.78 19.07
N PRO A 119 36.77 1.79 18.76
CA PRO A 119 36.35 0.57 18.08
C PRO A 119 35.27 -0.21 18.83
N MET A 120 35.33 -0.26 20.16
CA MET A 120 34.34 -1.00 20.96
C MET A 120 32.97 -0.33 20.88
N GLN A 121 32.92 1.00 20.98
CA GLN A 121 31.67 1.73 20.83
C GLN A 121 31.10 1.57 19.41
N PHE A 122 31.95 1.67 18.39
CA PHE A 122 31.54 1.48 16.99
C PHE A 122 30.94 0.10 16.75
N TYR A 123 31.66 -0.98 17.11
CA TYR A 123 31.19 -2.34 16.86
C TYR A 123 29.94 -2.67 17.68
N ASN A 124 29.83 -2.20 18.92
CA ASN A 124 28.62 -2.39 19.73
C ASN A 124 27.39 -1.73 19.07
N ALA A 125 27.52 -0.50 18.59
CA ALA A 125 26.43 0.22 17.93
C ALA A 125 26.06 -0.41 16.57
N ALA A 126 27.06 -0.81 15.78
CA ALA A 126 26.87 -1.47 14.50
C ALA A 126 26.17 -2.84 14.66
N LEU A 127 26.65 -3.68 15.58
CA LEU A 127 26.05 -4.98 15.87
C LEU A 127 24.63 -4.84 16.43
N ALA A 128 24.37 -3.87 17.32
CA ALA A 128 23.03 -3.60 17.81
C ALA A 128 22.07 -3.18 16.69
N THR A 129 22.54 -2.36 15.75
CA THR A 129 21.77 -1.96 14.57
C THR A 129 21.46 -3.17 13.67
N ILE A 130 22.48 -3.97 13.33
CA ILE A 130 22.33 -5.17 12.50
C ILE A 130 21.39 -6.18 13.16
N ALA A 131 21.55 -6.43 14.47
CA ALA A 131 20.70 -7.33 15.23
C ALA A 131 19.24 -6.85 15.26
N GLY A 132 19.01 -5.54 15.45
CA GLY A 132 17.66 -4.96 15.41
C GLY A 132 16.98 -5.16 14.06
N CYS A 133 17.70 -4.94 12.97
CA CYS A 133 17.20 -5.18 11.62
C CYS A 133 16.95 -6.67 11.33
N ALA A 134 17.83 -7.55 11.78
CA ALA A 134 17.67 -9.00 11.65
C ALA A 134 16.44 -9.52 12.42
N VAL A 135 16.20 -9.00 13.64
CA VAL A 135 15.01 -9.34 14.44
C VAL A 135 13.73 -8.84 13.75
N ALA A 136 13.75 -7.64 13.16
CA ALA A 136 12.63 -7.16 12.36
C ALA A 136 12.38 -8.06 11.13
N ALA A 137 13.43 -8.48 10.42
CA ALA A 137 13.29 -9.40 9.29
C ALA A 137 12.74 -10.76 9.72
N LEU A 138 13.17 -11.28 10.87
CA LEU A 138 12.64 -12.50 11.47
C LEU A 138 11.16 -12.34 11.87
N SER A 139 10.75 -11.16 12.34
CA SER A 139 9.35 -10.89 12.69
C SER A 139 8.42 -11.08 11.48
N PHE A 140 8.84 -10.63 10.27
CA PHE A 140 8.08 -10.85 9.04
C PHE A 140 8.03 -12.31 8.59
N ARG A 141 9.01 -13.13 9.02
CA ARG A 141 8.99 -14.57 8.79
C ARG A 141 8.08 -15.30 9.78
N LEU A 142 8.06 -14.86 11.04
CA LEU A 142 7.24 -15.46 12.10
C LEU A 142 5.77 -15.05 12.02
N LEU A 143 5.52 -13.81 11.61
CA LEU A 143 4.19 -13.24 11.40
C LEU A 143 4.03 -12.88 9.92
N PRO A 144 3.92 -13.90 9.04
CA PRO A 144 3.78 -13.65 7.62
C PRO A 144 2.51 -12.84 7.35
N PRO A 145 2.54 -11.92 6.37
CA PRO A 145 1.35 -11.19 5.96
C PRO A 145 0.27 -12.15 5.48
N LEU A 146 -0.99 -11.70 5.54
CA LEU A 146 -2.10 -12.43 4.91
C LEU A 146 -1.77 -12.72 3.45
N SER A 147 -1.99 -13.97 3.03
CA SER A 147 -1.70 -14.39 1.66
C SER A 147 -2.39 -13.47 0.64
N PRO A 148 -1.74 -13.22 -0.51
CA PRO A 148 -2.29 -12.35 -1.56
C PRO A 148 -3.72 -12.74 -1.95
N ALA A 149 -3.97 -14.05 -2.09
CA ALA A 149 -5.29 -14.58 -2.43
C ALA A 149 -6.37 -14.22 -1.40
N LEU A 150 -6.07 -14.34 -0.10
CA LEU A 150 -7.01 -13.96 0.95
C LEU A 150 -7.26 -12.45 0.99
N ARG A 151 -6.22 -11.65 0.72
CA ARG A 151 -6.34 -10.19 0.66
C ARG A 151 -7.24 -9.76 -0.49
N VAL A 152 -7.02 -10.29 -1.70
CA VAL A 152 -7.87 -10.02 -2.87
C VAL A 152 -9.31 -10.48 -2.60
N ARG A 153 -9.50 -11.69 -2.06
CA ARG A 153 -10.84 -12.21 -1.75
C ARG A 153 -11.58 -11.31 -0.76
N ARG A 154 -10.91 -10.88 0.32
CA ARG A 154 -11.49 -9.92 1.28
C ARG A 154 -11.80 -8.58 0.64
N MET A 155 -10.93 -8.10 -0.24
CA MET A 155 -11.13 -6.83 -0.93
C MET A 155 -12.35 -6.89 -1.86
N LEU A 156 -12.44 -7.90 -2.72
CA LEU A 156 -13.61 -8.13 -3.59
C LEU A 156 -14.89 -8.31 -2.76
N ALA A 157 -14.86 -9.07 -1.67
CA ALA A 157 -16.01 -9.21 -0.78
C ALA A 157 -16.41 -7.87 -0.12
N SER A 158 -15.45 -7.00 0.21
CA SER A 158 -15.72 -5.66 0.73
C SER A 158 -16.31 -4.73 -0.34
N THR A 159 -15.83 -4.84 -1.59
CA THR A 159 -16.37 -4.08 -2.73
C THR A 159 -17.79 -4.50 -3.06
N LEU A 160 -18.07 -5.79 -3.07
CA LEU A 160 -19.45 -6.27 -3.29
C LEU A 160 -20.38 -5.83 -2.15
N ARG A 161 -19.93 -5.85 -0.89
CA ARG A 161 -20.72 -5.30 0.23
C ARG A 161 -21.01 -3.82 0.06
N ASP A 162 -20.01 -3.03 -0.30
CA ASP A 162 -20.19 -1.60 -0.57
C ASP A 162 -21.19 -1.35 -1.72
N LEU A 163 -21.12 -2.15 -2.78
CA LEU A 163 -22.06 -2.08 -3.90
C LEU A 163 -23.47 -2.45 -3.47
N ARG A 164 -23.62 -3.52 -2.68
CA ARG A 164 -24.92 -3.92 -2.10
C ARG A 164 -25.48 -2.87 -1.13
N GLU A 165 -24.65 -2.12 -0.42
CA GLU A 165 -25.08 -0.98 0.40
C GLU A 165 -25.54 0.20 -0.46
N LEU A 166 -24.84 0.49 -1.55
CA LEU A 166 -25.24 1.48 -2.54
C LEU A 166 -26.58 1.12 -3.20
N SER A 167 -26.77 -0.17 -3.52
CA SER A 167 -28.03 -0.70 -4.06
C SER A 167 -29.23 -0.46 -3.15
N ARG A 168 -29.06 -0.55 -1.82
CA ARG A 168 -30.12 -0.30 -0.82
C ARG A 168 -30.49 1.18 -0.65
N GLY A 169 -29.74 2.10 -1.25
CA GLY A 169 -29.89 3.54 -1.00
C GLY A 169 -29.34 3.99 0.36
N ASN A 170 -28.72 3.09 1.15
CA ASN A 170 -28.13 3.43 2.45
C ASN A 170 -26.93 4.39 2.32
N ARG A 171 -26.35 4.49 1.11
CA ARG A 171 -25.31 5.44 0.74
C ARG A 171 -25.76 6.44 -0.32
N ALA A 172 -27.03 6.86 -0.31
CA ALA A 172 -27.58 7.80 -1.29
C ALA A 172 -26.83 9.15 -1.38
N ARG A 173 -26.01 9.49 -0.38
CA ARG A 173 -25.17 10.71 -0.36
C ARG A 173 -23.74 10.51 -0.87
N LEU A 174 -23.33 9.29 -1.25
CA LEU A 174 -21.98 9.06 -1.75
C LEU A 174 -21.82 9.76 -3.10
N SER A 175 -20.83 10.65 -3.20
CA SER A 175 -20.53 11.29 -4.48
C SER A 175 -19.83 10.31 -5.42
N LEU A 176 -19.94 10.57 -6.73
CA LEU A 176 -19.21 9.79 -7.74
C LEU A 176 -17.70 9.83 -7.49
N ALA A 177 -17.16 11.01 -7.16
CA ALA A 177 -15.75 11.20 -6.88
C ALA A 177 -15.27 10.39 -5.65
N ASP A 178 -16.11 10.25 -4.61
CA ASP A 178 -15.76 9.46 -3.43
C ASP A 178 -15.79 7.95 -3.72
N TRP A 179 -16.69 7.51 -4.59
CA TRP A 179 -16.74 6.13 -5.08
C TRP A 179 -15.50 5.81 -5.91
N GLU A 180 -15.19 6.65 -6.90
CA GLU A 180 -14.01 6.52 -7.77
C GLU A 180 -12.72 6.50 -6.95
N ARG A 181 -12.52 7.48 -6.06
CA ARG A 181 -11.34 7.55 -5.20
C ARG A 181 -11.16 6.26 -4.38
N ARG A 182 -12.25 5.73 -3.83
CA ARG A 182 -12.22 4.48 -3.04
C ARG A 182 -11.82 3.28 -3.91
N MET A 183 -12.34 3.18 -5.12
CA MET A 183 -12.03 2.06 -6.02
C MET A 183 -10.62 2.16 -6.59
N TYR A 184 -10.16 3.37 -6.95
CA TYR A 184 -8.78 3.59 -7.38
C TYR A 184 -7.78 3.23 -6.28
N GLY A 185 -8.02 3.66 -5.03
CA GLY A 185 -7.19 3.26 -3.91
C GLY A 185 -7.16 1.74 -3.69
N ARG A 186 -8.26 1.03 -4.02
CA ARG A 186 -8.29 -0.44 -4.00
C ARG A 186 -7.52 -1.07 -5.16
N LEU A 187 -7.63 -0.51 -6.36
CA LEU A 187 -6.86 -0.96 -7.53
C LEU A 187 -5.35 -0.82 -7.28
N GLU A 188 -4.92 0.31 -6.71
CA GLU A 188 -3.53 0.57 -6.31
C GLU A 188 -3.05 -0.38 -5.22
N ALA A 189 -3.90 -0.68 -4.23
CA ALA A 189 -3.57 -1.59 -3.14
C ALA A 189 -3.65 -3.08 -3.52
N MET A 190 -4.03 -3.41 -4.76
CA MET A 190 -4.24 -4.78 -5.16
C MET A 190 -2.89 -5.48 -5.40
N PRO A 191 -2.64 -6.67 -4.82
CA PRO A 191 -1.36 -7.36 -4.98
C PRO A 191 -0.97 -7.57 -6.44
N GLU A 192 0.33 -7.46 -6.77
CA GLU A 192 0.82 -7.71 -8.13
C GLU A 192 0.49 -9.12 -8.61
N ALA A 193 0.52 -10.10 -7.71
CA ALA A 193 0.18 -11.50 -7.99
C ALA A 193 -1.33 -11.75 -8.24
N SER A 194 -2.18 -10.71 -8.24
CA SER A 194 -3.61 -10.88 -8.51
C SER A 194 -3.85 -11.35 -9.95
N GLU A 195 -4.87 -12.17 -10.16
CA GLU A 195 -5.23 -12.63 -11.50
C GLU A 195 -5.88 -11.50 -12.33
N PRO A 196 -5.74 -11.53 -13.67
CA PRO A 196 -6.42 -10.56 -14.55
C PRO A 196 -7.92 -10.49 -14.32
N LEU A 197 -8.57 -11.63 -14.06
CA LEU A 197 -10.00 -11.70 -13.76
C LEU A 197 -10.35 -10.90 -12.48
N GLN A 198 -9.53 -11.00 -11.43
CA GLN A 198 -9.75 -10.29 -10.17
C GLN A 198 -9.64 -8.76 -10.35
N ARG A 199 -8.69 -8.30 -11.20
CA ARG A 199 -8.60 -6.89 -11.63
C ARG A 199 -9.85 -6.47 -12.38
N GLY A 200 -10.29 -7.29 -13.33
CA GLY A 200 -11.53 -7.09 -14.08
C GLY A 200 -12.73 -6.91 -13.16
N LEU A 201 -12.94 -7.80 -12.19
CA LEU A 201 -14.06 -7.72 -11.25
C LEU A 201 -14.09 -6.41 -10.45
N LEU A 202 -12.94 -5.87 -10.05
CA LEU A 202 -12.87 -4.61 -9.33
C LEU A 202 -13.18 -3.40 -10.22
N ILE A 203 -12.66 -3.40 -11.46
CA ILE A 203 -12.97 -2.38 -12.47
C ILE A 203 -14.46 -2.41 -12.83
N MET A 204 -15.03 -3.59 -12.97
CA MET A 204 -16.46 -3.77 -13.24
C MET A 204 -17.31 -3.28 -12.06
N ALA A 205 -16.92 -3.58 -10.82
CA ALA A 205 -17.61 -3.04 -9.66
C ALA A 205 -17.53 -1.51 -9.59
N LEU A 206 -16.38 -0.90 -9.95
CA LEU A 206 -16.24 0.54 -10.10
C LEU A 206 -17.25 1.09 -11.12
N ALA A 207 -17.29 0.53 -12.33
CA ALA A 207 -18.19 0.97 -13.39
C ALA A 207 -19.67 0.85 -12.98
N VAL A 208 -20.09 -0.30 -12.46
CA VAL A 208 -21.47 -0.53 -12.01
C VAL A 208 -21.86 0.46 -10.90
N GLY A 209 -20.99 0.66 -9.90
CA GLY A 209 -21.28 1.62 -8.83
C GLY A 209 -21.36 3.07 -9.32
N ALA A 210 -20.52 3.47 -10.28
CA ALA A 210 -20.56 4.79 -10.89
C ALA A 210 -21.88 5.01 -11.64
N GLU A 211 -22.29 4.06 -12.47
CA GLU A 211 -23.55 4.10 -13.22
C GLU A 211 -24.76 4.12 -12.27
N MET A 212 -24.74 3.36 -11.18
CA MET A 212 -25.79 3.40 -10.16
C MET A 212 -25.91 4.77 -9.49
N ILE A 213 -24.78 5.43 -9.15
CA ILE A 213 -24.79 6.77 -8.54
C ILE A 213 -25.38 7.80 -9.51
N VAL A 214 -24.96 7.75 -10.78
CA VAL A 214 -25.48 8.64 -11.83
C VAL A 214 -26.97 8.41 -12.03
N LEU A 215 -27.39 7.14 -12.17
CA LEU A 215 -28.78 6.76 -12.41
C LEU A 215 -29.69 7.19 -11.24
N ARG A 216 -29.24 7.01 -9.99
CA ARG A 216 -29.95 7.47 -8.79
C ARG A 216 -30.11 8.99 -8.74
N ARG A 217 -29.16 9.76 -9.27
CA ARG A 217 -29.24 11.24 -9.32
C ARG A 217 -30.29 11.73 -10.32
N ILE A 218 -30.42 11.06 -11.47
CA ILE A 218 -31.33 11.47 -12.55
C ILE A 218 -32.73 10.84 -12.42
N ALA A 219 -32.86 9.71 -11.71
CA ALA A 219 -34.12 8.98 -11.57
C ALA A 219 -35.32 9.80 -11.04
N PRO A 220 -35.17 10.71 -10.06
CA PRO A 220 -36.27 11.56 -9.61
C PRO A 220 -36.80 12.49 -10.71
N GLN A 221 -35.90 12.99 -11.57
CA GLN A 221 -36.26 13.93 -12.66
C GLN A 221 -37.06 13.23 -13.76
N LEU A 222 -36.87 11.92 -13.92
CA LEU A 222 -37.53 11.07 -14.92
C LEU A 222 -38.74 10.31 -14.35
N GLY A 223 -39.03 10.42 -13.05
CA GLY A 223 -40.16 9.72 -12.43
C GLY A 223 -40.00 8.19 -12.40
N ILE A 224 -38.77 7.68 -12.37
CA ILE A 224 -38.43 6.24 -12.32
C ILE A 224 -37.83 5.80 -10.97
N GLY A 225 -37.83 6.68 -9.97
CA GLY A 225 -37.16 6.45 -8.69
C GLY A 225 -37.57 5.16 -7.98
N GLN A 226 -38.89 4.94 -7.82
CA GLN A 226 -39.40 3.74 -7.15
C GLN A 226 -39.07 2.45 -7.90
N GLU A 227 -39.20 2.45 -9.23
CA GLU A 227 -38.91 1.27 -10.06
C GLU A 227 -37.42 0.94 -10.05
N LEU A 228 -36.58 1.97 -10.09
CA LEU A 228 -35.14 1.84 -9.93
C LEU A 228 -34.78 1.29 -8.56
N ASP A 229 -35.38 1.79 -7.49
CA ASP A 229 -35.11 1.33 -6.14
C ASP A 229 -35.48 -0.14 -5.96
N LEU A 230 -36.62 -0.58 -6.52
CA LEU A 230 -37.01 -1.99 -6.53
C LEU A 230 -36.00 -2.84 -7.32
N ALA A 231 -35.59 -2.38 -8.50
CA ALA A 231 -34.61 -3.11 -9.32
C ALA A 231 -33.26 -3.25 -8.60
N LEU A 232 -32.76 -2.17 -7.99
CA LEU A 232 -31.50 -2.19 -7.25
C LEU A 232 -31.61 -2.98 -5.93
N ALA A 233 -32.77 -3.01 -5.29
CA ALA A 233 -32.98 -3.83 -4.09
C ALA A 233 -32.74 -5.32 -4.36
N ASP A 234 -33.14 -5.83 -5.52
CA ASP A 234 -32.87 -7.22 -5.92
C ASP A 234 -31.36 -7.49 -6.05
N LEU A 235 -30.60 -6.53 -6.61
CA LEU A 235 -29.14 -6.62 -6.66
C LEU A 235 -28.53 -6.62 -5.25
N ALA A 236 -29.11 -5.87 -4.31
CA ALA A 236 -28.62 -5.81 -2.94
C ALA A 236 -28.68 -7.16 -2.20
N THR A 237 -29.59 -8.04 -2.61
CA THR A 237 -29.77 -9.40 -2.09
C THR A 237 -29.06 -10.47 -2.92
N GLY A 238 -28.33 -10.09 -3.97
CA GLY A 238 -27.65 -11.04 -4.87
C GLY A 238 -28.59 -11.67 -5.91
N GLY A 239 -29.68 -10.99 -6.27
CA GLY A 239 -30.59 -11.38 -7.34
C GLY A 239 -30.31 -10.61 -8.63
N SER A 240 -29.08 -10.68 -9.16
CA SER A 240 -28.70 -9.90 -10.36
C SER A 240 -29.61 -10.18 -11.57
N GLY A 241 -30.04 -11.43 -11.75
CA GLY A 241 -30.99 -11.79 -12.81
C GLY A 241 -32.34 -11.07 -12.71
N ILE A 242 -32.90 -10.97 -11.50
CA ILE A 242 -34.16 -10.27 -11.26
C ILE A 242 -33.96 -8.76 -11.47
N SER A 243 -32.85 -8.22 -10.97
CA SER A 243 -32.45 -6.83 -11.20
C SER A 243 -32.36 -6.51 -12.70
N ILE A 244 -31.75 -7.37 -13.52
CA ILE A 244 -31.64 -7.18 -14.98
C ILE A 244 -33.03 -7.09 -15.62
N VAL A 245 -33.95 -8.00 -15.27
CA VAL A 245 -35.30 -8.01 -15.83
C VAL A 245 -36.07 -6.74 -15.47
N ARG A 246 -35.97 -6.28 -14.21
CA ARG A 246 -36.63 -5.03 -13.78
C ARG A 246 -36.01 -3.80 -14.44
N LEU A 247 -34.68 -3.74 -14.51
CA LEU A 247 -33.96 -2.65 -15.20
C LEU A 247 -34.33 -2.59 -16.68
N ALA A 248 -34.44 -3.73 -17.36
CA ALA A 248 -34.92 -3.79 -18.75
C ALA A 248 -36.39 -3.35 -18.89
N GLY A 249 -37.21 -3.52 -17.85
CA GLY A 249 -38.55 -2.92 -17.76
C GLY A 249 -38.50 -1.39 -17.71
N VAL A 250 -37.61 -0.83 -16.88
CA VAL A 250 -37.39 0.62 -16.79
C VAL A 250 -36.87 1.19 -18.11
N ASP A 251 -35.92 0.51 -18.77
CA ASP A 251 -35.40 0.93 -20.08
C ASP A 251 -36.52 1.01 -21.14
N ARG A 252 -37.39 -0.02 -21.20
CA ARG A 252 -38.53 -0.02 -22.12
C ARG A 252 -39.51 1.10 -21.83
N ARG A 253 -39.79 1.40 -20.55
CA ARG A 253 -40.64 2.55 -20.17
C ARG A 253 -40.00 3.86 -20.64
N LEU A 254 -38.71 4.05 -20.39
CA LEU A 254 -37.97 5.23 -20.83
C LEU A 254 -37.97 5.38 -22.35
N ALA A 255 -37.92 4.28 -23.11
CA ALA A 255 -37.98 4.30 -24.57
C ALA A 255 -39.32 4.81 -25.14
N THR A 256 -40.40 4.75 -24.35
CA THR A 256 -41.73 5.28 -24.76
C THR A 256 -41.89 6.78 -24.49
N LEU A 257 -40.96 7.39 -23.75
CA LEU A 257 -41.01 8.81 -23.45
C LEU A 257 -40.55 9.62 -24.66
N THR A 258 -41.48 10.34 -25.28
CA THR A 258 -41.17 11.33 -26.32
C THR A 258 -40.80 12.65 -25.64
N GLU A 259 -39.51 12.92 -25.50
CA GLU A 259 -38.98 14.10 -24.80
C GLU A 259 -38.12 14.95 -25.74
N ALA A 260 -38.04 16.26 -25.48
CA ALA A 260 -37.23 17.20 -26.25
C ALA A 260 -36.18 17.90 -25.38
N GLY A 261 -35.08 18.34 -26.00
CA GLY A 261 -34.04 19.13 -25.34
C GLY A 261 -33.31 18.39 -24.21
N ALA A 262 -33.07 19.07 -23.08
CA ALA A 262 -32.30 18.54 -21.96
C ALA A 262 -32.88 17.23 -21.37
N ARG A 263 -34.20 17.07 -21.42
CA ARG A 263 -34.89 15.88 -20.89
C ARG A 263 -34.65 14.63 -21.76
N ALA A 264 -34.53 14.80 -23.07
CA ALA A 264 -34.15 13.72 -23.98
C ALA A 264 -32.72 13.21 -23.71
N SER A 265 -31.79 14.13 -23.39
CA SER A 265 -30.41 13.77 -23.00
C SER A 265 -30.38 12.97 -21.70
N LEU A 266 -31.19 13.36 -20.70
CA LEU A 266 -31.33 12.62 -19.44
C LEU A 266 -31.90 11.21 -19.65
N VAL A 267 -32.92 11.07 -20.51
CA VAL A 267 -33.46 9.76 -20.89
C VAL A 267 -32.38 8.91 -21.54
N GLY A 268 -31.65 9.45 -22.53
CA GLY A 268 -30.54 8.75 -23.17
C GLY A 268 -29.46 8.28 -22.18
N ARG A 269 -29.08 9.15 -21.24
CA ARG A 269 -28.08 8.83 -20.19
C ARG A 269 -28.58 7.76 -19.22
N ALA A 270 -29.86 7.77 -18.86
CA ALA A 270 -30.46 6.77 -17.99
C ALA A 270 -30.51 5.40 -18.67
N ARG A 271 -30.91 5.35 -19.93
CA ARG A 271 -30.94 4.12 -20.74
C ARG A 271 -29.56 3.53 -20.92
N SER A 272 -28.55 4.36 -21.24
CA SER A 272 -27.16 3.88 -21.36
C SER A 272 -26.62 3.33 -20.04
N ALA A 273 -26.92 4.00 -18.91
CA ALA A 273 -26.53 3.52 -17.58
C ALA A 273 -27.16 2.16 -17.26
N ILE A 274 -28.45 2.01 -17.57
CA ILE A 274 -29.18 0.75 -17.36
C ILE A 274 -28.55 -0.38 -18.18
N LEU A 275 -28.28 -0.16 -19.46
CA LEU A 275 -27.67 -1.17 -20.33
C LEU A 275 -26.27 -1.57 -19.84
N ALA A 276 -25.44 -0.59 -19.44
CA ALA A 276 -24.11 -0.85 -18.90
C ALA A 276 -24.16 -1.67 -17.60
N ILE A 277 -25.10 -1.36 -16.71
CA ILE A 277 -25.31 -2.16 -15.49
C ILE A 277 -25.76 -3.57 -15.84
N CYS A 278 -26.75 -3.73 -16.72
CA CYS A 278 -27.27 -5.05 -17.10
C CYS A 278 -26.19 -5.94 -17.74
N ASP A 279 -25.41 -5.40 -18.68
CA ASP A 279 -24.33 -6.13 -19.34
C ASP A 279 -23.24 -6.57 -18.33
N ALA A 280 -22.83 -5.69 -17.43
CA ALA A 280 -21.89 -6.00 -16.38
C ALA A 280 -22.38 -7.10 -15.41
N LEU A 281 -23.67 -7.04 -15.04
CA LEU A 281 -24.29 -8.03 -14.17
C LEU A 281 -24.39 -9.41 -14.84
N ASP A 282 -24.68 -9.45 -16.14
CA ASP A 282 -24.81 -10.71 -16.89
C ASP A 282 -23.45 -11.37 -17.08
N GLN A 283 -22.43 -10.60 -17.50
CA GLN A 283 -21.07 -11.10 -17.70
C GLN A 283 -20.41 -11.65 -16.42
N HIS A 284 -20.73 -11.06 -15.26
CA HIS A 284 -20.11 -11.40 -13.97
C HIS A 284 -21.11 -11.87 -12.91
N ARG A 285 -22.16 -12.56 -13.35
CA ARG A 285 -23.26 -13.03 -12.51
C ARG A 285 -22.82 -13.80 -11.26
N SER A 286 -21.83 -14.68 -11.42
CA SER A 286 -21.29 -15.49 -10.31
C SER A 286 -20.73 -14.64 -9.16
N TYR A 287 -20.11 -13.51 -9.47
CA TYR A 287 -19.56 -12.58 -8.48
C TYR A 287 -20.68 -11.81 -7.76
N PHE A 288 -21.67 -11.30 -8.49
CA PHE A 288 -22.75 -10.50 -7.91
C PHE A 288 -23.74 -11.33 -7.08
N ASP A 289 -24.03 -12.56 -7.52
CA ASP A 289 -24.98 -13.47 -6.86
C ASP A 289 -24.32 -14.25 -5.71
N GLY A 290 -23.17 -14.88 -5.96
CA GLY A 290 -22.54 -15.83 -5.04
C GLY A 290 -21.74 -15.21 -3.88
N GLY A 291 -21.33 -13.94 -4.00
CA GLY A 291 -20.27 -13.39 -3.16
C GLY A 291 -18.89 -13.76 -3.68
N ALA A 292 -17.86 -12.97 -3.34
CA ALA A 292 -16.50 -13.14 -3.88
C ALA A 292 -16.06 -14.61 -3.87
N VAL A 293 -15.78 -15.10 -5.08
CA VAL A 293 -15.40 -16.47 -5.49
C VAL A 293 -14.79 -17.28 -4.33
N ARG A 294 -15.41 -18.41 -4.01
CA ARG A 294 -14.88 -19.39 -3.05
C ARG A 294 -13.58 -19.99 -3.56
#